data_AF-A0A8H3R0B8-F1
#
_entry.id   AF-A0A8H3R0B8-F1
#
_cell.length_a   1.000
_cell.length_b   1.000
_cell.length_c   1.000
_cell.angle_alpha   90.00
_cell.angle_beta   90.00
_cell.angle_gamma   90.00
#
_symmetry.space_group_name_H-M   'P 1'
#
loop_
_entity.id
_entity.type
_entity.pdbx_description
1 polymer ?
#
loop_
_entity_poly.entity_id
_entity_poly.type
_entity_poly.pdbx_seq_one_letter_code
_entity_poly.pdbx_strand_id
1 'polypeptide(L)'
;MYKPGTTNLESESEQELNQRGTRVHDGSDSDSDSGSNSRPEDNSEEQRPNPSKKYLHMSELRKDMRDALRRDLFWNLARLPQEFQLDIEKTFESQKDLVVKTIVPNLMKTLDLYTYPIAECVVYEMIHQRHRYQRDILRNKEKPQDERKRVARQKHSNSRRLEKKRRRSKTIAKLKNLKDPLIEQFKDEELLPIVRDNGYHSPEFSSEDEVDEKNKIVVHKNTKSGIKKRERVYRPSEYVEEAAPSDAPDILLRELDF
;
A
#
# COMPACT_ATOMS: atom_id res chain seq x y z
N MET A 1 -8.38 68.30 4.42
CA MET A 1 -7.40 69.04 3.61
C MET A 1 -6.03 68.39 3.82
N TYR A 2 -5.42 68.01 2.69
CA TYR A 2 -4.00 67.80 2.39
C TYR A 2 -3.13 66.79 3.17
N LYS A 3 -2.58 65.85 2.37
CA LYS A 3 -1.43 64.96 2.60
C LYS A 3 -0.11 65.75 2.66
N PRO A 4 1.01 65.13 3.05
CA PRO A 4 1.92 64.49 2.08
C PRO A 4 2.43 63.12 2.62
N GLY A 5 3.16 62.27 1.91
CA GLY A 5 3.84 62.32 0.62
C GLY A 5 4.84 61.15 0.60
N THR A 6 4.87 60.44 -0.51
CA THR A 6 5.58 59.20 -0.85
C THR A 6 7.09 59.41 -1.16
N THR A 7 7.75 58.28 -1.49
CA THR A 7 9.01 58.07 -2.28
C THR A 7 10.24 57.71 -1.43
N ASN A 8 11.11 56.74 -1.76
CA ASN A 8 11.32 55.88 -2.95
C ASN A 8 12.18 54.66 -2.54
N LEU A 9 11.99 53.46 -3.13
CA LEU A 9 12.85 52.78 -4.14
C LEU A 9 14.28 52.51 -3.62
N GLU A 10 14.80 51.29 -3.57
CA GLU A 10 15.28 50.40 -4.65
C GLU A 10 16.01 49.24 -3.89
N SER A 11 16.08 47.95 -4.24
CA SER A 11 16.26 47.30 -5.54
C SER A 11 15.97 45.79 -5.44
N GLU A 12 15.37 45.25 -6.52
CA GLU A 12 15.79 44.07 -7.33
C GLU A 12 15.92 42.68 -6.61
N SER A 13 15.45 41.55 -7.15
CA SER A 13 15.26 41.13 -8.55
C SER A 13 14.41 39.85 -8.67
N GLU A 14 13.59 39.81 -9.74
CA GLU A 14 13.31 38.71 -10.69
C GLU A 14 12.54 37.46 -10.21
N GLN A 15 11.31 37.14 -10.63
CA GLN A 15 10.66 37.05 -11.96
C GLN A 15 11.33 36.07 -12.97
N GLU A 16 10.61 34.98 -13.25
CA GLU A 16 10.27 34.44 -14.58
C GLU A 16 10.30 32.90 -14.63
N LEU A 17 9.14 32.30 -14.34
CA LEU A 17 8.78 30.96 -14.80
C LEU A 17 7.97 31.13 -16.08
N ASN A 18 8.63 31.07 -17.24
CA ASN A 18 8.01 30.70 -18.51
C ASN A 18 9.09 30.45 -19.55
N GLN A 19 9.14 29.22 -20.07
CA GLN A 19 9.43 28.87 -21.46
C GLN A 19 9.50 27.34 -21.59
N ARG A 20 8.34 26.72 -21.84
CA ARG A 20 8.27 25.35 -22.37
C ARG A 20 7.83 25.45 -23.82
N GLY A 21 8.81 25.59 -24.72
CA GLY A 21 8.61 25.62 -26.15
C GLY A 21 7.99 24.33 -26.65
N THR A 22 6.75 24.42 -27.10
CA THR A 22 6.12 23.48 -28.04
C THR A 22 6.76 23.68 -29.41
N ARG A 23 7.58 22.74 -29.87
CA ARG A 23 8.04 22.70 -31.25
C ARG A 23 7.18 21.70 -32.03
N VAL A 24 6.28 22.27 -32.83
CA VAL A 24 5.65 21.60 -33.98
C VAL A 24 6.74 21.29 -35.01
N HIS A 25 6.74 20.09 -35.57
CA HIS A 25 7.49 19.79 -36.77
C HIS A 25 6.52 19.32 -37.85
N ASP A 26 6.37 20.20 -38.83
CA ASP A 26 5.75 20.03 -40.13
C ASP A 26 6.58 19.04 -40.98
N GLY A 27 5.88 18.33 -41.85
CA GLY A 27 6.45 17.31 -42.72
C GLY A 27 7.15 17.90 -43.94
N SER A 28 8.12 17.15 -44.48
CA SER A 28 8.42 17.13 -45.91
C SER A 28 9.23 15.87 -46.23
N ASP A 29 8.72 15.15 -47.21
CA ASP A 29 9.27 13.96 -47.83
C ASP A 29 10.63 14.22 -48.47
N SER A 30 11.54 13.27 -48.36
CA SER A 30 12.65 13.09 -49.30
C SER A 30 13.14 11.64 -49.22
N ASP A 31 12.80 10.91 -50.28
CA ASP A 31 13.28 9.57 -50.58
C ASP A 31 14.81 9.53 -50.68
N SER A 32 15.43 8.56 -50.02
CA SER A 32 16.76 8.05 -50.38
C SER A 32 16.92 6.64 -49.80
N ASP A 33 16.72 5.67 -50.68
CA ASP A 33 17.16 4.29 -50.52
C ASP A 33 18.66 4.24 -50.22
N SER A 34 19.03 3.59 -49.12
CA SER A 34 20.33 2.93 -48.95
C SER A 34 20.23 1.91 -47.82
N GLY A 35 20.04 0.66 -48.23
CA GLY A 35 20.01 -0.48 -47.32
C GLY A 35 21.32 -0.64 -46.57
N SER A 36 21.21 -0.83 -45.26
CA SER A 36 22.24 -1.46 -44.43
C SER A 36 21.53 -2.15 -43.27
N ASN A 37 21.33 -3.46 -43.42
CA ASN A 37 20.87 -4.33 -42.34
C ASN A 37 21.97 -4.45 -41.28
N SER A 38 21.97 -3.55 -40.32
CA SER A 38 22.66 -3.76 -39.04
C SER A 38 21.61 -3.94 -37.97
N ARG A 39 21.40 -5.22 -37.59
CA ARG A 39 20.68 -5.62 -36.37
C ARG A 39 21.19 -4.77 -35.20
N PRO A 40 20.33 -4.12 -34.41
CA PRO A 40 20.76 -3.64 -33.12
C PRO A 40 20.97 -4.88 -32.26
N GLU A 41 22.23 -5.20 -31.97
CA GLU A 41 22.58 -6.02 -30.81
C GLU A 41 21.97 -5.32 -29.59
N ASP A 42 20.86 -5.86 -29.10
CA ASP A 42 20.27 -5.54 -27.81
C ASP A 42 21.25 -6.02 -26.73
N ASN A 43 22.33 -5.25 -26.55
CA ASN A 43 23.14 -5.27 -25.34
C ASN A 43 22.33 -4.57 -24.25
N SER A 44 21.28 -5.25 -23.79
CA SER A 44 20.84 -5.13 -22.41
C SER A 44 21.95 -5.74 -21.55
N GLU A 45 23.04 -4.98 -21.40
CA GLU A 45 23.95 -5.16 -20.27
C GLU A 45 23.08 -5.05 -19.03
N GLU A 46 22.71 -6.21 -18.50
CA GLU A 46 22.20 -6.39 -17.16
C GLU A 46 23.31 -5.85 -16.26
N GLN A 47 23.28 -4.53 -16.00
CA GLN A 47 24.29 -3.82 -15.22
C GLN A 47 24.30 -4.48 -13.85
N ARG A 48 25.24 -5.40 -13.67
CA ARG A 48 25.53 -6.00 -12.38
C ARG A 48 25.83 -4.85 -11.43
N PRO A 49 25.18 -4.80 -10.25
CA PRO A 49 25.36 -3.69 -9.33
C PRO A 49 26.85 -3.55 -9.03
N ASN A 50 27.36 -2.34 -9.25
CA ASN A 50 28.74 -1.98 -8.96
C ASN A 50 28.97 -2.23 -7.45
N PRO A 51 29.88 -3.12 -7.03
CA PRO A 51 29.95 -3.61 -5.64
C PRO A 51 30.21 -2.51 -4.60
N SER A 52 30.65 -1.33 -5.05
CA SER A 52 30.88 -0.17 -4.21
C SER A 52 29.66 0.73 -4.00
N LYS A 53 28.63 0.67 -4.88
CA LYS A 53 27.48 1.57 -4.81
C LYS A 53 26.38 0.97 -3.96
N LYS A 54 26.28 1.42 -2.72
CA LYS A 54 25.17 1.07 -1.82
C LYS A 54 23.98 1.98 -2.05
N TYR A 55 22.78 1.41 -2.10
CA TYR A 55 21.52 2.16 -2.10
C TYR A 55 21.32 2.85 -0.75
N LEU A 56 20.93 4.13 -0.80
CA LEU A 56 20.69 4.95 0.40
C LEU A 56 19.21 5.00 0.75
N HIS A 57 18.34 4.85 -0.25
CA HIS A 57 16.89 4.85 -0.09
C HIS A 57 16.21 3.59 -0.62
N MET A 58 15.12 3.22 0.06
CA MET A 58 14.19 2.18 -0.38
C MET A 58 13.51 2.48 -1.72
N SER A 59 13.59 3.67 -2.29
CA SER A 59 13.03 3.95 -3.62
C SER A 59 13.96 3.54 -4.76
N GLU A 60 15.27 3.38 -4.48
CA GLU A 60 16.28 3.07 -5.50
C GLU A 60 16.29 1.59 -5.90
N LEU A 61 15.81 0.72 -5.01
CA LEU A 61 15.74 -0.71 -5.28
C LEU A 61 14.51 -1.06 -6.14
N ARG A 62 14.66 -2.05 -7.03
CA ARG A 62 13.54 -2.65 -7.77
C ARG A 62 12.52 -3.27 -6.81
N LYS A 63 11.23 -3.29 -7.19
CA LYS A 63 10.13 -3.68 -6.30
C LYS A 63 10.29 -5.09 -5.73
N ASP A 64 10.61 -6.06 -6.58
CA ASP A 64 10.89 -7.45 -6.24
C ASP A 64 12.03 -7.58 -5.22
N MET A 65 13.16 -6.90 -5.47
CA MET A 65 14.31 -6.88 -4.56
C MET A 65 13.95 -6.27 -3.20
N ARG A 66 13.17 -5.18 -3.18
CA ARG A 66 12.68 -4.56 -1.93
C ARG A 66 11.79 -5.48 -1.14
N ASP A 67 10.89 -6.18 -1.82
CA ASP A 67 9.97 -7.08 -1.17
C ASP A 67 10.70 -8.30 -0.60
N ALA A 68 11.75 -8.78 -1.28
CA ALA A 68 12.64 -9.83 -0.78
C ALA A 68 13.46 -9.37 0.44
N LEU A 69 14.18 -8.25 0.31
CA LEU A 69 14.91 -7.63 1.43
C LEU A 69 14.01 -7.41 2.65
N ARG A 70 12.78 -6.94 2.46
CA ARG A 70 11.82 -6.73 3.56
C ARG A 70 11.50 -8.02 4.29
N ARG A 71 11.30 -9.12 3.57
CA ARG A 71 11.05 -10.43 4.19
C ARG A 71 12.27 -10.90 4.98
N ASP A 72 13.44 -10.85 4.37
CA ASP A 72 14.68 -11.33 5.00
C ASP A 72 15.04 -10.50 6.23
N LEU A 73 14.93 -9.18 6.14
CA LEU A 73 15.19 -8.26 7.26
C LEU A 73 14.24 -8.53 8.42
N PHE A 74 12.93 -8.64 8.16
CA PHE A 74 11.95 -8.88 9.23
C PHE A 74 12.04 -10.29 9.81
N TRP A 75 12.43 -11.27 8.99
CA TRP A 75 12.72 -12.62 9.44
C TRP A 75 13.91 -12.65 10.40
N ASN A 76 15.02 -12.01 10.05
CA ASN A 76 16.19 -11.90 10.91
C ASN A 76 15.90 -11.09 12.17
N LEU A 77 15.19 -9.97 12.05
CA LEU A 77 14.79 -9.12 13.18
C LEU A 77 13.96 -9.89 14.22
N ALA A 78 13.06 -10.78 13.79
CA ALA A 78 12.24 -11.60 14.68
C ALA A 78 13.04 -12.69 15.41
N ARG A 79 14.25 -13.04 14.92
CA ARG A 79 15.12 -14.07 15.48
C ARG A 79 16.23 -13.51 16.37
N LEU A 80 16.29 -12.20 16.53
CA LEU A 80 17.23 -11.60 17.48
C LEU A 80 16.89 -12.04 18.92
N PRO A 81 17.92 -12.18 19.78
CA PRO A 81 17.75 -12.37 21.21
C PRO A 81 16.74 -11.40 21.84
N GLN A 82 16.05 -11.84 22.89
CA GLN A 82 14.96 -11.08 23.53
C GLN A 82 15.39 -9.68 23.97
N GLU A 83 16.62 -9.54 24.47
CA GLU A 83 17.26 -8.29 24.87
C GLU A 83 17.41 -7.25 23.74
N PHE A 84 17.36 -7.69 22.48
CA PHE A 84 17.44 -6.82 21.31
C PHE A 84 16.09 -6.63 20.61
N GLN A 85 15.01 -7.16 21.19
CA GLN A 85 13.66 -6.92 20.67
C GLN A 85 13.16 -5.54 21.06
N LEU A 86 12.56 -4.85 20.09
CA LEU A 86 11.95 -3.55 20.34
C LEU A 86 10.61 -3.71 21.06
N ASP A 87 10.45 -2.92 22.12
CA ASP A 87 9.19 -2.74 22.81
C ASP A 87 8.26 -1.87 21.95
N ILE A 88 7.08 -2.39 21.63
CA ILE A 88 6.08 -1.72 20.78
C ILE A 88 5.32 -0.65 21.59
N GLU A 89 5.26 -0.76 22.92
CA GLU A 89 4.60 0.20 23.82
C GLU A 89 5.43 1.47 24.03
N LYS A 90 6.75 1.38 23.84
CA LYS A 90 7.65 2.53 23.85
C LYS A 90 7.75 3.21 22.48
N THR A 91 8.23 4.45 22.46
CA THR A 91 8.48 5.17 21.20
C THR A 91 9.78 4.65 20.56
N PHE A 92 9.86 4.70 19.23
CA PHE A 92 11.07 4.31 18.52
C PHE A 92 12.30 5.15 18.96
N GLU A 93 12.11 6.46 19.15
CA GLU A 93 13.19 7.36 19.58
C GLU A 93 13.76 6.99 20.95
N SER A 94 12.92 6.54 21.89
CA SER A 94 13.37 6.10 23.23
C SER A 94 14.26 4.85 23.19
N GLN A 95 14.23 4.08 22.09
CA GLN A 95 15.00 2.85 21.89
C GLN A 95 16.04 3.01 20.78
N LYS A 96 16.26 4.23 20.29
CA LYS A 96 17.14 4.51 19.14
C LYS A 96 18.56 4.03 19.35
N ASP A 97 19.09 4.18 20.56
CA ASP A 97 20.43 3.73 20.89
C ASP A 97 20.59 2.22 20.72
N LEU A 98 19.60 1.43 21.16
CA LEU A 98 19.58 -0.02 20.94
C LEU A 98 19.51 -0.35 19.44
N VAL A 99 18.70 0.39 18.68
CA VAL A 99 18.58 0.19 17.23
C VAL A 99 19.91 0.44 16.53
N VAL A 100 20.52 1.60 16.77
CA VAL A 100 21.72 2.06 16.07
C VAL A 100 22.96 1.27 16.50
N LYS A 101 23.14 1.03 17.80
CA LYS A 101 24.36 0.39 18.33
C LYS A 101 24.33 -1.13 18.19
N THR A 102 23.14 -1.74 18.17
CA THR A 102 23.02 -3.20 18.28
C THR A 102 22.22 -3.80 17.13
N ILE A 103 20.97 -3.40 16.93
CA ILE A 103 20.07 -4.08 15.98
C ILE A 103 20.55 -3.92 14.54
N VAL A 104 20.83 -2.68 14.11
CA VAL A 104 21.27 -2.39 12.74
C VAL A 104 22.59 -3.11 12.41
N PRO A 105 23.66 -3.01 13.23
CA PRO A 105 24.90 -3.75 12.96
C PRO A 105 24.71 -5.28 12.91
N ASN A 106 23.86 -5.86 13.76
CA ASN A 106 23.57 -7.30 13.71
C ASN A 106 22.84 -7.69 12.41
N LEU A 107 21.89 -6.87 11.96
CA LEU A 107 21.19 -7.11 10.70
C LEU A 107 22.12 -6.95 9.49
N MET A 108 22.98 -5.95 9.49
CA MET A 108 23.98 -5.76 8.42
C MET A 108 24.94 -6.94 8.27
N LYS A 109 25.23 -7.67 9.36
CA LYS A 109 26.07 -8.88 9.34
C LYS A 109 25.34 -10.12 8.83
N THR A 110 24.02 -10.16 8.97
CA THR A 110 23.20 -11.35 8.67
C THR A 110 22.52 -11.28 7.31
N LEU A 111 22.32 -10.07 6.78
CA LEU A 111 21.75 -9.85 5.45
C LEU A 111 22.77 -10.15 4.35
N ASP A 112 22.27 -10.67 3.22
CA ASP A 112 23.07 -10.82 2.01
C ASP A 112 23.24 -9.47 1.31
N LEU A 113 24.34 -8.78 1.65
CA LEU A 113 24.68 -7.47 1.08
C LEU A 113 25.23 -7.56 -0.35
N TYR A 114 25.54 -8.75 -0.85
CA TYR A 114 25.91 -8.95 -2.25
C TYR A 114 24.67 -8.86 -3.13
N THR A 115 23.60 -9.56 -2.73
CA THR A 115 22.29 -9.47 -3.41
C THR A 115 21.61 -8.13 -3.16
N TYR A 116 21.75 -7.58 -1.95
CA TYR A 116 21.16 -6.29 -1.56
C TYR A 116 22.25 -5.29 -1.16
N PRO A 117 22.87 -4.57 -2.11
CA PRO A 117 23.89 -3.57 -1.79
C PRO A 117 23.23 -2.34 -1.17
N ILE A 118 22.90 -2.40 0.12
CA ILE A 118 22.19 -1.36 0.86
C ILE A 118 23.07 -0.75 1.95
N ALA A 119 22.81 0.51 2.27
CA ALA A 119 23.40 1.18 3.42
C ALA A 119 22.60 0.94 4.71
N GLU A 120 23.24 1.16 5.85
CA GLU A 120 22.63 1.00 7.18
C GLU A 120 21.38 1.86 7.38
N CYS A 121 21.34 3.04 6.74
CA CYS A 121 20.20 3.94 6.78
C CYS A 121 18.91 3.30 6.23
N VAL A 122 19.03 2.44 5.22
CA VAL A 122 17.90 1.69 4.65
C VAL A 122 17.34 0.72 5.69
N VAL A 123 18.21 -0.02 6.37
CA VAL A 123 17.83 -0.96 7.43
C VAL A 123 17.15 -0.21 8.58
N TYR A 124 17.74 0.90 9.03
CA TYR A 124 17.15 1.76 10.06
C TYR A 124 15.74 2.25 9.66
N GLU A 125 15.59 2.75 8.43
CA GLU A 125 14.30 3.22 7.91
C GLU A 125 13.24 2.11 7.93
N MET A 126 13.62 0.90 7.49
CA MET A 126 12.70 -0.24 7.45
C MET A 126 12.24 -0.69 8.84
N ILE A 127 13.15 -0.72 9.82
CA ILE A 127 12.80 -1.06 11.21
C ILE A 127 11.88 0.01 11.78
N HIS A 128 12.19 1.29 11.55
CA HIS A 128 11.36 2.41 12.03
C HIS A 128 9.95 2.35 11.45
N GLN A 129 9.82 2.13 10.13
CA GLN A 129 8.52 1.99 9.47
C GLN A 129 7.71 0.80 10.03
N ARG A 130 8.37 -0.34 10.27
CA ARG A 130 7.72 -1.51 10.85
C ARG A 130 7.24 -1.24 12.28
N HIS A 131 8.08 -0.66 13.13
CA HIS A 131 7.74 -0.33 14.51
C HIS A 131 6.55 0.63 14.57
N ARG A 132 6.59 1.71 13.77
CA ARG A 132 5.49 2.67 13.66
C ARG A 132 4.17 1.97 13.28
N TYR A 133 4.20 1.11 12.27
CA TYR A 133 3.02 0.38 11.84
C TYR A 133 2.46 -0.55 12.92
N GLN A 134 3.33 -1.30 13.60
CA GLN A 134 2.93 -2.19 14.70
C GLN A 134 2.32 -1.41 15.87
N ARG A 135 2.92 -0.29 16.24
CA ARG A 135 2.42 0.60 17.29
C ARG A 135 1.09 1.22 16.93
N ASP A 136 0.91 1.67 15.68
CA ASP A 136 -0.38 2.16 15.19
C ASP A 136 -1.46 1.08 15.25
N ILE A 137 -1.13 -0.17 14.94
CA ILE A 137 -2.06 -1.30 15.12
C ILE A 137 -2.44 -1.47 16.60
N LEU A 138 -1.47 -1.49 17.52
CA LEU A 138 -1.75 -1.64 18.95
C LEU A 138 -2.66 -0.52 19.46
N ARG A 139 -2.29 0.74 19.19
CA ARG A 139 -3.11 1.90 19.53
C ARG A 139 -4.51 1.83 18.95
N ASN A 140 -4.65 1.36 17.71
CA ASN A 140 -5.96 1.18 17.09
C ASN A 140 -6.77 0.05 17.73
N LYS A 141 -6.12 -0.99 18.29
CA LYS A 141 -6.81 -2.07 19.02
C LYS A 141 -7.30 -1.62 20.40
N GLU A 142 -6.53 -0.78 21.09
CA GLU A 142 -6.86 -0.21 22.39
C GLU A 142 -8.04 0.78 22.35
N LYS A 143 -8.33 1.36 21.18
CA LYS A 143 -9.47 2.27 21.02
C LYS A 143 -10.81 1.58 21.31
N PRO A 144 -11.78 2.30 21.92
CA PRO A 144 -13.14 1.81 22.07
C PRO A 144 -13.75 1.34 20.75
N GLN A 145 -14.62 0.33 20.82
CA GLN A 145 -15.25 -0.26 19.63
C GLN A 145 -16.01 0.79 18.79
N ASP A 146 -16.70 1.72 19.44
CA ASP A 146 -17.50 2.73 18.76
C ASP A 146 -16.65 3.77 18.04
N GLU A 147 -15.50 4.15 18.61
CA GLU A 147 -14.54 5.01 17.93
C GLU A 147 -13.99 4.31 16.68
N ARG A 148 -13.62 3.02 16.78
CA ARG A 148 -13.16 2.22 15.64
C ARG A 148 -14.21 2.16 14.52
N LYS A 149 -15.48 1.91 14.87
CA LYS A 149 -16.60 1.89 13.91
C LYS A 149 -16.82 3.25 13.27
N ARG A 150 -16.78 4.34 14.04
CA ARG A 150 -16.95 5.72 13.53
C ARG A 150 -15.83 6.07 12.54
N VAL A 151 -14.58 5.77 12.88
CA VAL A 151 -13.43 6.00 11.99
C VAL A 151 -13.53 5.16 10.72
N ALA A 152 -13.95 3.89 10.83
CA ALA A 152 -14.16 3.02 9.68
C ALA A 152 -15.24 3.56 8.73
N ARG A 153 -16.39 4.00 9.28
CA ARG A 153 -17.48 4.65 8.51
C ARG A 153 -16.99 5.92 7.82
N GLN A 154 -16.22 6.75 8.53
CA GLN A 154 -15.63 7.96 7.94
C GLN A 154 -14.68 7.64 6.79
N LYS A 155 -13.80 6.65 6.96
CA LYS A 155 -12.87 6.21 5.90
C LYS A 155 -13.63 5.68 4.68
N HIS A 156 -14.68 4.89 4.88
CA HIS A 156 -15.52 4.39 3.81
C HIS A 156 -16.21 5.54 3.04
N SER A 157 -16.82 6.49 3.75
CA SER A 157 -17.44 7.67 3.15
C SER A 157 -16.43 8.50 2.34
N ASN A 158 -15.26 8.78 2.93
CA ASN A 158 -14.19 9.51 2.25
C ASN A 158 -13.68 8.75 1.00
N SER A 159 -13.56 7.42 1.08
CA SER A 159 -13.16 6.58 -0.05
C SER A 159 -14.17 6.63 -1.18
N ARG A 160 -15.48 6.48 -0.89
CA ARG A 160 -16.55 6.64 -1.90
C ARG A 160 -16.50 8.03 -2.54
N ARG A 161 -16.33 9.08 -1.75
CA ARG A 161 -16.24 10.47 -2.24
C ARG A 161 -15.04 10.66 -3.17
N LEU A 162 -13.87 10.18 -2.77
CA LEU A 162 -12.65 10.22 -3.57
C LEU A 162 -12.79 9.41 -4.86
N GLU A 163 -13.43 8.24 -4.80
CA GLU A 163 -13.68 7.44 -5.99
C GLU A 163 -14.57 8.17 -6.99
N LYS A 164 -15.69 8.75 -6.54
CA LYS A 164 -16.58 9.54 -7.39
C LYS A 164 -15.85 10.73 -8.02
N LYS A 165 -15.01 11.43 -7.25
CA LYS A 165 -14.14 12.50 -7.78
C LYS A 165 -13.22 11.97 -8.87
N ARG A 166 -12.50 10.87 -8.61
CA ARG A 166 -11.61 10.23 -9.59
C ARG A 166 -12.35 9.81 -10.86
N ARG A 167 -13.57 9.28 -10.75
CA ARG A 167 -14.41 8.91 -11.91
C ARG A 167 -14.75 10.15 -12.75
N ARG A 168 -15.22 11.23 -12.13
CA ARG A 168 -15.50 12.51 -12.83
C ARG A 168 -14.26 13.03 -13.56
N SER A 169 -13.12 13.12 -12.87
CA SER A 169 -11.86 13.60 -13.48
C SER A 169 -11.47 12.75 -14.69
N LYS A 170 -11.59 11.42 -14.60
CA LYS A 170 -11.29 10.50 -15.70
C LYS A 170 -12.25 10.67 -16.88
N THR A 171 -13.55 10.80 -16.61
CA THR A 171 -14.56 10.98 -17.67
C THR A 171 -14.35 12.30 -18.39
N ILE A 172 -14.17 13.41 -17.67
CA ILE A 172 -13.93 14.73 -18.27
C ILE A 172 -12.65 14.71 -19.12
N ALA A 173 -11.55 14.13 -18.60
CA ALA A 173 -10.32 13.99 -19.38
C ALA A 173 -10.53 13.16 -20.66
N LYS A 174 -11.29 12.06 -20.59
CA LYS A 174 -11.64 11.26 -21.77
C LYS A 174 -12.46 12.04 -22.78
N LEU A 175 -13.49 12.78 -22.34
CA LEU A 175 -14.35 13.57 -23.22
C LEU A 175 -13.58 14.73 -23.89
N LYS A 176 -12.67 15.38 -23.16
CA LYS A 176 -11.73 16.37 -23.75
C LYS A 176 -10.86 15.75 -24.84
N ASN A 177 -10.28 14.58 -24.57
CA ASN A 177 -9.45 13.88 -25.56
C ASN A 177 -10.23 13.48 -26.82
N LEU A 178 -11.53 13.17 -26.66
CA LEU A 178 -12.42 12.84 -27.76
C LEU A 178 -12.97 14.08 -28.49
N LYS A 179 -12.64 15.30 -28.03
CA LYS A 179 -13.23 16.56 -28.50
C LYS A 179 -14.76 16.49 -28.52
N ASP A 180 -15.32 16.05 -27.41
CA ASP A 180 -16.77 15.99 -27.24
C ASP A 180 -17.37 17.41 -27.38
N PRO A 181 -18.33 17.63 -28.31
CA PRO A 181 -18.84 18.97 -28.62
C PRO A 181 -19.50 19.70 -27.44
N LEU A 182 -19.96 18.96 -26.42
CA LEU A 182 -20.59 19.53 -25.24
C LEU A 182 -19.54 19.92 -24.20
N ILE A 183 -18.51 19.10 -24.02
CA ILE A 183 -17.40 19.42 -23.09
C ILE A 183 -16.51 20.55 -23.63
N GLU A 184 -16.35 20.65 -24.96
CA GLU A 184 -15.55 21.70 -25.62
C GLU A 184 -16.15 23.11 -25.45
N GLN A 185 -17.45 23.22 -25.15
CA GLN A 185 -18.12 24.50 -24.88
C GLN A 185 -17.68 25.14 -23.56
N PHE A 186 -17.16 24.34 -22.62
CA PHE A 186 -16.74 24.81 -21.31
C PHE A 186 -15.25 25.12 -21.32
N LYS A 187 -14.88 26.25 -20.69
CA LYS A 187 -13.46 26.54 -20.45
C LYS A 187 -12.90 25.60 -19.40
N ASP A 188 -11.58 25.44 -19.40
CA ASP A 188 -10.90 24.58 -18.44
C ASP A 188 -11.18 24.98 -17.00
N GLU A 189 -11.25 26.29 -16.73
CA GLU A 189 -11.54 26.86 -15.41
C GLU A 189 -12.96 26.53 -14.94
N GLU A 190 -13.93 26.44 -15.85
CA GLU A 190 -15.33 26.14 -15.55
C GLU A 190 -15.53 24.65 -15.22
N LEU A 191 -14.67 23.79 -15.76
CA LEU A 191 -14.68 22.35 -15.46
C LEU A 191 -13.92 22.01 -14.16
N LEU A 192 -13.04 22.91 -13.66
CA LEU A 192 -12.25 22.66 -12.45
C LEU A 192 -13.08 22.33 -11.21
N PRO A 193 -14.20 23.03 -10.89
CA PRO A 193 -15.07 22.65 -9.77
C PRO A 193 -15.61 21.23 -9.90
N ILE A 194 -16.04 20.83 -11.11
CA ILE A 194 -16.57 19.49 -11.38
C ILE A 194 -15.47 18.42 -11.27
N VAL A 195 -14.21 18.76 -11.51
CA VAL A 195 -13.08 17.83 -11.38
C VAL A 195 -12.56 17.76 -9.94
N ARG A 196 -12.52 18.88 -9.23
CA ARG A 196 -11.81 19.01 -7.95
C ARG A 196 -12.73 19.02 -6.73
N ASP A 197 -13.89 19.64 -6.82
CA ASP A 197 -14.78 19.78 -5.68
C ASP A 197 -15.61 18.53 -5.48
N ASN A 198 -15.82 18.21 -4.21
CA ASN A 198 -16.55 17.06 -3.75
C ASN A 198 -18.06 17.36 -3.53
N GLY A 199 -18.55 18.58 -3.83
CA GLY A 199 -19.97 18.91 -3.85
C GLY A 199 -20.68 18.52 -5.14
N TYR A 200 -19.94 18.43 -6.25
CA TYR A 200 -20.48 18.08 -7.56
C TYR A 200 -20.66 16.56 -7.69
N HIS A 201 -21.81 16.05 -7.27
CA HIS A 201 -22.18 14.66 -7.48
C HIS A 201 -23.62 14.60 -7.97
N SER A 202 -23.91 13.69 -8.91
CA SER A 202 -25.30 13.35 -9.21
C SER A 202 -25.98 12.86 -7.94
N PRO A 203 -27.25 13.22 -7.71
CA PRO A 203 -28.06 12.65 -6.63
C PRO A 203 -27.91 11.13 -6.63
N GLU A 204 -27.67 10.53 -5.46
CA GLU A 204 -27.80 9.08 -5.35
C GLU A 204 -29.29 8.78 -5.54
N PHE A 205 -29.66 8.03 -6.57
CA PHE A 205 -30.99 7.44 -6.62
C PHE A 205 -31.09 6.59 -5.36
N SER A 206 -31.99 6.97 -4.46
CA SER A 206 -32.35 6.14 -3.31
C SER A 206 -32.75 4.80 -3.90
N SER A 207 -31.97 3.74 -3.63
CA SER A 207 -32.56 2.41 -3.61
C SER A 207 -33.41 2.36 -2.34
N GLU A 208 -34.48 3.15 -2.31
CA GLU A 208 -35.66 2.75 -1.58
C GLU A 208 -36.05 1.45 -2.25
N ASP A 209 -35.55 0.34 -1.68
CA ASP A 209 -36.32 -0.88 -1.66
C ASP A 209 -37.60 -0.51 -0.90
N GLU A 210 -38.54 0.14 -1.58
CA GLU A 210 -39.95 -0.11 -1.30
C GLU A 210 -40.04 -1.63 -1.37
N VAL A 211 -40.11 -2.24 -0.19
CA VAL A 211 -40.42 -3.65 -0.04
C VAL A 211 -41.83 -3.83 -0.58
N ASP A 212 -41.95 -3.90 -1.89
CA ASP A 212 -43.11 -4.43 -2.56
C ASP A 212 -43.27 -5.86 -2.05
N GLU A 213 -44.18 -6.04 -1.09
CA GLU A 213 -44.63 -7.34 -0.55
C GLU A 213 -45.16 -8.30 -1.65
N LYS A 214 -45.20 -7.84 -2.90
CA LYS A 214 -45.64 -8.59 -4.08
C LYS A 214 -44.55 -9.45 -4.72
N ASN A 215 -43.28 -9.26 -4.38
CA ASN A 215 -42.20 -10.10 -4.92
C ASN A 215 -41.92 -11.33 -4.04
N LYS A 216 -42.95 -12.18 -3.89
CA LYS A 216 -42.80 -13.51 -3.30
C LYS A 216 -42.07 -14.41 -4.29
N ILE A 217 -40.75 -14.58 -4.12
CA ILE A 217 -39.96 -15.53 -4.92
C ILE A 217 -40.48 -16.95 -4.65
N VAL A 218 -41.24 -17.50 -5.59
CA VAL A 218 -41.63 -18.91 -5.59
C VAL A 218 -40.45 -19.74 -6.09
N VAL A 219 -39.69 -20.31 -5.15
CA VAL A 219 -38.59 -21.24 -5.46
C VAL A 219 -39.17 -22.55 -5.98
N HIS A 220 -39.18 -22.75 -7.29
CA HIS A 220 -39.41 -24.05 -7.91
C HIS A 220 -38.15 -24.92 -7.77
N LYS A 221 -38.25 -26.03 -7.03
CA LYS A 221 -37.14 -26.97 -6.83
C LYS A 221 -37.06 -27.97 -7.98
N ASN A 222 -36.44 -27.62 -9.10
CA ASN A 222 -36.16 -28.60 -10.17
C ASN A 222 -34.65 -28.75 -10.44
N THR A 223 -34.17 -29.94 -10.06
CA THR A 223 -33.12 -30.77 -10.69
C THR A 223 -31.68 -30.27 -10.78
N LYS A 224 -30.88 -30.79 -9.84
CA LYS A 224 -29.47 -31.22 -9.90
C LYS A 224 -28.68 -30.88 -11.19
N SER A 225 -27.71 -29.97 -11.08
CA SER A 225 -26.38 -30.15 -11.69
C SER A 225 -25.30 -29.53 -10.80
N GLY A 226 -24.18 -30.25 -10.66
CA GLY A 226 -23.29 -30.23 -9.51
C GLY A 226 -22.49 -28.95 -9.27
N ILE A 227 -22.40 -28.56 -7.99
CA ILE A 227 -21.21 -27.92 -7.42
C ILE A 227 -20.76 -28.81 -6.26
N LYS A 228 -19.69 -29.59 -6.49
CA LYS A 228 -19.07 -30.44 -5.46
C LYS A 228 -18.39 -29.56 -4.42
N LYS A 229 -19.03 -29.36 -3.25
CA LYS A 229 -18.34 -28.93 -2.04
C LYS A 229 -17.79 -30.19 -1.35
N ARG A 230 -16.48 -30.22 -1.04
CA ARG A 230 -15.89 -31.24 -0.16
C ARG A 230 -16.47 -31.03 1.23
N GLU A 231 -17.37 -31.91 1.63
CA GLU A 231 -17.91 -32.02 2.98
C GLU A 231 -16.89 -32.78 3.84
N ARG A 232 -16.38 -32.14 4.90
CA ARG A 232 -15.65 -32.86 5.95
C ARG A 232 -16.71 -33.58 6.77
N VAL A 233 -16.90 -34.87 6.51
CA VAL A 233 -17.69 -35.76 7.36
C VAL A 233 -16.91 -35.94 8.66
N TYR A 234 -17.34 -35.25 9.72
CA TYR A 234 -16.98 -35.63 11.08
C TYR A 234 -17.73 -36.93 11.37
N ARG A 235 -17.00 -38.05 11.39
CA ARG A 235 -17.49 -39.32 11.94
C ARG A 235 -17.19 -39.25 13.44
N PRO A 236 -18.21 -39.21 14.33
CA PRO A 236 -17.98 -39.44 15.74
C PRO A 236 -17.38 -40.84 15.87
N SER A 237 -16.19 -40.96 16.44
CA SER A 237 -15.64 -42.26 16.81
C SER A 237 -16.63 -42.94 17.76
N GLU A 238 -17.04 -44.15 17.40
CA GLU A 238 -17.76 -45.04 18.29
C GLU A 238 -16.95 -45.19 19.58
N TYR A 239 -17.57 -44.86 20.71
CA TYR A 239 -17.05 -45.15 22.03
C TYR A 239 -17.11 -46.67 22.20
N VAL A 240 -15.96 -47.32 22.05
CA VAL A 240 -15.80 -48.73 22.42
C VAL A 240 -15.30 -48.73 23.86
N GLU A 241 -16.11 -49.25 24.79
CA GLU A 241 -15.63 -49.62 26.12
C GLU A 241 -14.62 -50.76 25.95
N GLU A 242 -13.35 -50.41 25.82
CA GLU A 242 -12.27 -51.37 25.89
C GLU A 242 -12.00 -51.64 27.37
N ALA A 243 -12.48 -52.79 27.85
CA ALA A 243 -12.20 -53.29 29.19
C ALA A 243 -10.69 -53.40 29.40
N ALA A 244 -10.19 -52.76 30.45
CA ALA A 244 -8.78 -52.80 30.83
C ALA A 244 -8.31 -54.25 31.06
N PRO A 245 -7.17 -54.68 30.49
CA PRO A 245 -6.54 -55.94 30.88
C PRO A 245 -6.09 -55.84 32.34
N SER A 246 -6.62 -56.74 33.18
CA SER A 246 -6.37 -56.83 34.62
C SER A 246 -5.00 -57.44 34.93
N ASP A 247 -3.92 -56.89 34.40
CA ASP A 247 -2.57 -57.35 34.77
C ASP A 247 -1.52 -56.25 34.56
N ALA A 248 -1.41 -55.37 35.55
CA ALA A 248 -0.23 -54.54 35.76
C ALA A 248 0.00 -54.36 37.27
N PRO A 249 1.24 -54.52 37.76
CA PRO A 249 1.55 -54.73 39.16
C PRO A 249 1.34 -53.50 40.04
N ASP A 250 0.84 -53.76 41.25
CA ASP A 250 0.69 -52.84 42.39
C ASP A 250 1.99 -52.05 42.63
N ILE A 251 1.92 -50.72 42.54
CA ILE A 251 2.91 -49.83 43.14
C ILE A 251 2.19 -48.97 44.17
N LEU A 252 2.34 -49.41 45.42
CA LEU A 252 1.91 -48.76 46.64
C LEU A 252 2.43 -47.32 46.74
N LEU A 253 1.53 -46.45 47.18
CA LEU A 253 1.73 -45.26 48.00
C LEU A 253 3.17 -45.01 48.48
N ARG A 254 3.66 -43.78 48.25
CA ARG A 254 4.00 -42.89 49.38
C ARG A 254 4.19 -41.45 48.93
N GLU A 255 3.52 -40.61 49.71
CA GLU A 255 3.73 -39.18 49.91
C GLU A 255 5.21 -38.81 49.99
N LEU A 256 5.55 -37.56 49.65
CA LEU A 256 6.23 -36.65 50.57
C LEU A 256 6.29 -35.24 49.97
N ASP A 257 5.78 -34.30 50.76
CA ASP A 257 6.00 -32.86 50.66
C ASP A 257 7.49 -32.51 50.68
N PHE A 258 7.90 -31.54 49.85
CA PHE A 258 8.65 -30.32 50.20
C PHE A 258 8.76 -29.37 49.00
#